data_AF-A0A358M3Q7-F1
#
_entry.id   AF-A0A358M3Q7-F1
#
_cell.length_a   1.000
_cell.length_b   1.000
_cell.length_c   1.000
_cell.angle_alpha   90.00
_cell.angle_beta   90.00
_cell.angle_gamma   90.00
#
_symmetry.space_group_name_H-M   'P 1'
#
loop_
_entity.id
_entity.type
_entity.pdbx_description
1 polymer ?
#
loop_
_entity_poly.entity_id
_entity_poly.type
_entity_poly.pdbx_seq_one_letter_code
_entity_poly.pdbx_strand_id
1 'polypeptide(L)' 'MKKYQVGVIGATGMVGQRFLLLLENHPW' A
#
# COMPACT_ATOMS: atom_id res chain seq x y z
N MET A 1 -12.57 5.84 11.76
CA MET A 1 -12.45 5.09 10.48
C MET A 1 -11.81 3.74 10.76
N LYS A 2 -12.26 2.67 10.11
CA LYS A 2 -11.79 1.30 10.36
C LYS A 2 -10.57 1.03 9.50
N LYS A 3 -9.45 0.63 10.11
CA LYS A 3 -8.23 0.25 9.39
C LYS A 3 -8.34 -1.17 8.87
N TYR A 4 -7.96 -1.39 7.61
CA TYR A 4 -7.90 -2.73 7.01
C TYR A 4 -6.45 -3.21 6.92
N GLN A 5 -6.21 -4.47 7.28
CA GLN A 5 -4.91 -5.10 7.05
C GLN A 5 -4.84 -5.56 5.60
N VAL A 6 -4.02 -4.87 4.82
CA VAL A 6 -3.77 -5.17 3.41
C VAL A 6 -2.28 -5.39 3.18
N GLY A 7 -1.94 -6.17 2.16
CA GLY A 7 -0.55 -6.44 1.76
C GLY A 7 -0.38 -6.26 0.25
N VAL A 8 0.79 -5.78 -0.16
CA VAL A 8 1.17 -5.66 -1.58
C VAL A 8 2.12 -6.80 -1.93
N ILE A 9 1.69 -7.72 -2.78
CA ILE A 9 2.55 -8.79 -3.33
C ILE A 9 3.38 -8.21 -4.48
N GLY A 10 4.68 -8.50 -4.52
CA GLY A 10 5.58 -7.93 -5.53
C GLY A 10 5.92 -6.47 -5.27
N ALA A 11 5.99 -6.06 -4.00
CA ALA A 11 6.27 -4.69 -3.57
C ALA A 11 7.60 -4.10 -4.09
N THR A 12 8.55 -4.94 -4.52
CA THR A 12 9.86 -4.51 -5.06
C THR A 12 9.79 -4.06 -6.51
N GLY A 13 8.75 -4.41 -7.27
CA GLY A 13 8.59 -3.98 -8.65
C GLY A 13 8.14 -2.52 -8.77
N MET A 14 8.27 -1.94 -9.96
CA MET A 14 7.88 -0.55 -10.25
C MET A 14 6.43 -0.24 -9.82
N VAL A 15 5.50 -1.19 -10.01
CA VAL A 15 4.09 -1.03 -9.62
C VAL A 15 3.90 -1.14 -8.11
N GLY A 16 4.55 -2.10 -7.47
CA GLY A 16 4.44 -2.34 -6.03
C GLY A 16 4.92 -1.16 -5.20
N GLN A 17 6.04 -0.55 -5.58
CA GLN A 17 6.58 0.63 -4.90
C GLN A 17 5.61 1.83 -4.94
N ARG A 18 4.89 2.03 -6.06
CA ARG A 18 3.89 3.10 -6.17
C ARG A 18 2.68 2.85 -5.28
N PHE A 19 2.25 1.60 -5.13
CA PHE A 19 1.20 1.25 -4.18
C PHE A 19 1.62 1.52 -2.73
N LEU A 20 2.88 1.25 -2.36
CA LEU A 20 3.38 1.59 -1.03
C LEU A 20 3.29 3.10 -0.74
N LEU A 21 3.66 3.95 -1.70
CA LEU A 21 3.55 5.41 -1.54
C LEU A 21 2.11 5.88 -1.34
N LEU A 22 1.16 5.30 -2.09
CA LEU A 22 -0.26 5.63 -1.93
C LEU A 22 -0.82 5.15 -0.58
N LEU A 23 -0.29 4.03 -0.07
CA LEU A 23 -0.74 3.43 1.18
C LEU A 23 -0.11 4.08 2.43
N GLU A 24 1.01 4.78 2.31
CA GLU A 24 1.76 5.35 3.44
C GLU A 24 0.92 6.30 4.31
N ASN A 25 0.10 7.15 3.68
CA ASN A 25 -0.76 8.13 4.37
C ASN A 25 -2.25 7.88 4.11
N HIS A 26 -2.61 6.65 3.82
CA HIS A 26 -3.97 6.34 3.43
C HIS A 26 -4.92 6.43 4.64
N PRO A 27 -6.04 7.18 4.54
CA PRO A 27 -6.88 7.46 5.70
C PRO A 27 -7.77 6.29 6.16
N TRP A 28 -7.82 5.17 5.42
CA TRP A 28 -8.57 3.95 5.78
C TRP A 28 -7.81 2.63 5.54
#